data_AF-A0AAU5D6W9-F1
#
_entry.id   AF-A0AAU5D6W9-F1
#
_cell.length_a   1.000
_cell.length_b   1.000
_cell.length_c   1.000
_cell.angle_alpha   90.00
_cell.angle_beta   90.00
_cell.angle_gamma   90.00
#
_symmetry.space_group_name_H-M   'P 1'
#
loop_
_entity.id
_entity.type
_entity.pdbx_description
1 polymer ?
#
loop_
_entity_poly.entity_id
_entity_poly.type
_entity_poly.pdbx_seq_one_letter_code
_entity_poly.pdbx_strand_id
1 'polypeptide(L)'
;MVTHVPSEQYGDERGALLAFAQAQRGAIRRSVLGLTEEQAASRPSASELSLSGLVKHVAETELGWLRLAQQRPNEKERTRETWSESFRLVTDESLPAMLEFWDAVAAETEEFVRSVPSLDDTFPLPEAPWYPKDSKVSMRWLVLHLIEEFARHAGHADIVRESLDGRTAFELIADLETAGRSPEPEPEPETESRAS
;
A
#
# COMPACT_ATOMS: atom_id res chain seq x y z
N MET A 1 8.92 -4.90 14.99
CA MET A 1 10.08 -4.50 14.17
C MET A 1 9.64 -3.44 13.17
N VAL A 2 10.41 -2.39 12.88
CA VAL A 2 10.07 -1.44 11.78
C VAL A 2 10.38 -2.12 10.45
N THR A 3 9.53 -1.96 9.42
CA THR A 3 9.88 -2.46 8.07
C THR A 3 11.10 -1.71 7.55
N HIS A 4 12.24 -2.40 7.50
CA HIS A 4 13.47 -1.85 6.95
C HIS A 4 13.30 -1.65 5.44
N VAL A 5 13.38 -0.40 4.98
CA VAL A 5 13.48 -0.10 3.56
C VAL A 5 14.94 -0.39 3.15
N PRO A 6 15.19 -1.34 2.23
CA PRO A 6 16.54 -1.61 1.77
C PRO A 6 17.19 -0.33 1.25
N SER A 7 18.46 -0.10 1.60
CA SER A 7 19.23 0.97 0.96
C SER A 7 19.33 0.69 -0.53
N GLU A 8 19.14 1.71 -1.33
CA GLU A 8 19.35 1.69 -2.77
C GLU A 8 20.81 1.33 -3.11
N GLN A 9 21.04 0.92 -4.36
CA GLN A 9 22.39 1.02 -4.91
C GLN A 9 22.69 2.51 -5.08
N TYR A 10 23.80 3.01 -4.54
CA TYR A 10 24.13 4.44 -4.58
C TYR A 10 23.97 5.02 -6.00
N GLY A 11 23.14 6.06 -6.12
CA GLY A 11 22.82 6.70 -7.41
C GLY A 11 21.57 6.16 -8.12
N ASP A 12 20.96 5.08 -7.63
CA ASP A 12 19.65 4.59 -8.11
C ASP A 12 18.50 5.27 -7.38
N GLU A 13 18.27 6.55 -7.69
CA GLU A 13 17.15 7.33 -7.16
C GLU A 13 15.80 6.64 -7.43
N ARG A 14 15.65 6.03 -8.61
CA ARG A 14 14.42 5.34 -9.00
C ARG A 14 14.15 4.14 -8.09
N GLY A 15 15.17 3.31 -7.85
CA GLY A 15 15.08 2.19 -6.93
C GLY A 15 14.74 2.63 -5.51
N ALA A 16 15.35 3.72 -5.02
CA ALA A 16 15.03 4.27 -3.71
C ALA A 16 13.55 4.68 -3.60
N LEU A 17 13.05 5.46 -4.55
CA LEU A 17 11.65 5.91 -4.57
C LEU A 17 10.67 4.74 -4.59
N LEU A 18 10.92 3.74 -5.44
CA LEU A 18 10.08 2.53 -5.51
C LEU A 18 10.11 1.71 -4.22
N ALA A 19 11.28 1.60 -3.57
CA ALA A 19 11.42 0.90 -2.30
C ALA A 19 10.63 1.59 -1.17
N PHE A 20 10.68 2.92 -1.09
CA PHE A 20 9.87 3.69 -0.14
C PHE A 20 8.37 3.55 -0.43
N ALA A 21 7.95 3.66 -1.69
CA ALA A 21 6.54 3.45 -2.05
C ALA A 21 6.06 2.05 -1.64
N GLN A 22 6.86 1.01 -1.90
CA GLN A 22 6.55 -0.36 -1.53
C GLN A 22 6.46 -0.57 -0.02
N ALA A 23 7.32 0.11 0.75
CA ALA A 23 7.26 0.05 2.21
C ALA A 23 5.94 0.60 2.76
N GLN A 24 5.46 1.72 2.21
CA GLN A 24 4.17 2.31 2.62
C GLN A 24 2.98 1.49 2.16
N ARG A 25 3.02 0.93 0.94
CA ARG A 25 2.05 -0.07 0.48
C ARG A 25 1.93 -1.25 1.44
N GLY A 26 3.08 -1.75 1.91
CA GLY A 26 3.15 -2.82 2.89
C GLY A 26 2.56 -2.44 4.25
N ALA A 27 2.74 -1.21 4.71
CA ALA A 27 2.16 -0.73 5.97
C ALA A 27 0.64 -0.80 5.97
N ILE A 28 0.01 -0.29 4.91
CA ILE A 28 -1.45 -0.37 4.74
C ILE A 28 -1.90 -1.83 4.66
N ARG A 29 -1.23 -2.69 3.87
CA ARG A 29 -1.59 -4.13 3.78
C ARG A 29 -1.52 -4.85 5.12
N ARG A 30 -0.53 -4.54 5.95
CA ARG A 30 -0.39 -5.16 7.28
C ARG A 30 -1.57 -4.82 8.20
N SER A 31 -2.10 -3.60 8.10
CA SER A 31 -3.23 -3.15 8.93
C SER A 31 -4.47 -4.03 8.80
N VAL A 32 -4.65 -4.77 7.69
CA VAL A 32 -5.82 -5.62 7.46
C VAL A 32 -5.58 -7.11 7.74
N LEU A 33 -4.38 -7.49 8.19
CA LEU A 33 -4.07 -8.90 8.45
C LEU A 33 -4.94 -9.49 9.55
N GLY A 34 -5.46 -10.69 9.27
CA GLY A 34 -6.26 -11.47 10.21
C GLY A 34 -7.64 -10.89 10.54
N LEU A 35 -8.11 -9.89 9.79
CA LEU A 35 -9.44 -9.31 9.99
C LEU A 35 -10.51 -10.08 9.19
N THR A 36 -11.72 -10.14 9.74
CA THR A 36 -12.91 -10.45 8.94
C THR A 36 -13.30 -9.27 8.07
N GLU A 37 -14.19 -9.49 7.10
CA GLU A 37 -14.70 -8.40 6.26
C GLU A 37 -15.48 -7.37 7.08
N GLU A 38 -16.27 -7.81 8.06
CA GLU A 38 -17.02 -6.90 8.95
C GLU A 38 -16.09 -6.04 9.77
N GLN A 39 -15.01 -6.63 10.31
CA GLN A 39 -13.99 -5.91 11.05
C GLN A 39 -13.29 -4.87 10.18
N ALA A 40 -12.85 -5.26 8.97
CA ALA A 40 -12.18 -4.36 8.05
C ALA A 40 -13.09 -3.22 7.55
N ALA A 41 -14.40 -3.46 7.45
CA ALA A 41 -15.40 -2.47 7.04
C ALA A 41 -15.90 -1.58 8.20
N SER A 42 -15.61 -1.94 9.45
CA SER A 42 -16.02 -1.17 10.61
C SER A 42 -15.30 0.18 10.72
N ARG A 43 -15.88 1.10 11.50
CA ARG A 43 -15.39 2.47 11.73
C ARG A 43 -15.21 2.71 13.24
N PRO A 44 -14.21 2.08 13.87
CA PRO A 44 -14.08 2.05 15.33
C PRO A 44 -13.53 3.36 15.93
N SER A 45 -13.02 4.27 15.09
CA SER A 45 -12.45 5.55 15.54
C SER A 45 -13.49 6.68 15.47
N ALA A 46 -13.12 7.87 15.93
CA ALA A 46 -13.94 9.07 15.73
C ALA A 46 -14.10 9.48 14.26
N SER A 47 -13.27 8.93 13.36
CA SER A 47 -13.32 9.18 11.92
C SER A 47 -14.27 8.21 11.21
N GLU A 48 -14.77 8.67 10.08
CA GLU A 48 -15.59 7.94 9.11
C GLU A 48 -14.77 6.95 8.25
N LEU A 49 -13.50 6.69 8.59
CA LEU A 49 -12.62 5.77 7.86
C LEU A 49 -12.80 4.33 8.33
N SER A 50 -12.73 3.39 7.37
CA SER A 50 -12.56 1.95 7.61
C SER A 50 -11.28 1.46 6.93
N LEU A 51 -10.74 0.32 7.37
CA LEU A 51 -9.50 -0.22 6.79
C LEU A 51 -9.71 -0.71 5.35
N SER A 52 -10.84 -1.36 5.07
CA SER A 52 -11.18 -1.77 3.69
C SER A 52 -11.41 -0.56 2.78
N GLY A 53 -11.99 0.51 3.30
CA GLY A 53 -12.15 1.78 2.61
C GLY A 53 -10.81 2.44 2.29
N LEU A 54 -9.86 2.42 3.24
CA LEU A 54 -8.51 2.94 3.02
C LEU A 54 -7.75 2.15 1.96
N VAL A 55 -7.83 0.81 1.97
CA VAL A 55 -7.23 -0.04 0.93
C VAL A 55 -7.77 0.29 -0.46
N LYS A 56 -9.10 0.42 -0.59
CA LYS A 56 -9.72 0.83 -1.85
C LYS A 56 -9.24 2.21 -2.30
N HIS A 57 -9.25 3.17 -1.38
CA HIS A 57 -8.86 4.55 -1.69
C HIS A 57 -7.46 4.60 -2.28
N VAL A 58 -6.46 4.01 -1.61
CA VAL A 58 -5.08 4.07 -2.10
C VAL A 58 -4.87 3.28 -3.39
N ALA A 59 -5.61 2.19 -3.61
CA ALA A 59 -5.57 1.44 -4.85
C ALA A 59 -6.12 2.24 -6.04
N GLU A 60 -7.27 2.89 -5.86
CA GLU A 60 -7.88 3.75 -6.90
C GLU A 60 -7.06 5.03 -7.13
N THR A 61 -6.49 5.63 -6.08
CA THR A 61 -5.58 6.78 -6.18
C THR A 61 -4.33 6.43 -6.99
N GLU A 62 -3.70 5.30 -6.70
CA GLU A 62 -2.53 4.84 -7.44
C GLU A 62 -2.84 4.60 -8.92
N LEU A 63 -3.93 3.89 -9.20
CA LEU A 63 -4.39 3.66 -10.57
C LEU A 63 -4.64 4.98 -11.31
N GLY A 64 -5.35 5.92 -10.69
CA GLY A 64 -5.68 7.21 -11.31
C GLY A 64 -4.42 7.97 -11.72
N TRP A 65 -3.43 8.04 -10.84
CA TRP A 65 -2.15 8.68 -11.12
C TRP A 65 -1.31 7.95 -12.16
N LEU A 66 -1.29 6.61 -12.13
CA LEU A 66 -0.65 5.80 -13.17
C LEU A 66 -1.26 6.08 -14.54
N ARG A 67 -2.60 6.09 -14.65
CA ARG A 67 -3.31 6.34 -15.91
C ARG A 67 -3.06 7.76 -16.43
N LEU A 68 -3.04 8.76 -15.55
CA LEU A 68 -2.65 10.13 -15.91
C LEU A 68 -1.24 10.18 -16.50
N ALA A 69 -0.27 9.53 -15.84
CA ALA A 69 1.11 9.52 -16.28
C ALA A 69 1.31 8.77 -17.61
N GLN A 70 0.56 7.69 -17.81
CA GLN A 70 0.49 6.93 -19.07
C GLN A 70 -0.33 7.64 -20.17
N GLN A 71 -1.03 8.73 -19.84
CA GLN A 71 -2.00 9.40 -20.72
C GLN A 71 -3.08 8.43 -21.26
N ARG A 72 -3.59 7.56 -20.37
CA ARG A 72 -4.64 6.58 -20.65
C ARG A 72 -5.92 6.91 -19.88
N PRO A 73 -7.10 6.52 -20.36
CA PRO A 73 -8.34 6.62 -19.59
C PRO A 73 -8.25 5.84 -18.28
N ASN A 74 -8.84 6.36 -17.20
CA ASN A 74 -8.95 5.67 -15.93
C ASN A 74 -10.25 4.84 -15.89
N GLU A 75 -10.10 3.52 -15.86
CA GLU A 75 -11.21 2.56 -15.82
C GLU A 75 -12.05 2.61 -14.53
N LYS A 76 -11.55 3.26 -13.48
CA LYS A 76 -12.21 3.42 -12.17
C LYS A 76 -12.51 4.89 -11.85
N GLU A 77 -12.53 5.77 -12.86
CA GLU A 77 -12.75 7.20 -12.66
C GLU A 77 -14.07 7.47 -11.91
N ARG A 78 -13.99 8.28 -10.85
CA ARG A 78 -15.13 8.64 -10.01
C ARG A 78 -15.67 10.00 -10.43
N THR A 79 -17.00 10.13 -10.40
CA THR A 79 -17.67 11.42 -10.52
C THR A 79 -17.70 12.14 -9.17
N ARG A 80 -18.12 13.41 -9.16
CA ARG A 80 -18.30 14.17 -7.92
C ARG A 80 -19.29 13.50 -6.96
N GLU A 81 -20.32 12.86 -7.51
CA GLU A 81 -21.40 12.19 -6.76
C GLU A 81 -20.94 10.86 -6.18
N THR A 82 -20.00 10.18 -6.83
CA THR A 82 -19.48 8.85 -6.45
C THR A 82 -18.14 8.92 -5.74
N TRP A 83 -17.56 10.11 -5.55
CA TRP A 83 -16.25 10.28 -4.93
C TRP A 83 -16.16 9.70 -3.52
N SER A 84 -17.22 9.84 -2.72
CA SER A 84 -17.28 9.28 -1.36
C SER A 84 -17.22 7.75 -1.34
N GLU A 85 -17.50 7.10 -2.47
CA GLU A 85 -17.39 5.65 -2.61
C GLU A 85 -15.95 5.16 -2.70
N SER A 86 -14.99 6.04 -2.95
CA SER A 86 -13.56 5.68 -2.92
C SER A 86 -13.07 5.24 -1.53
N PHE A 87 -13.79 5.61 -0.47
CA PHE A 87 -13.48 5.26 0.93
C PHE A 87 -14.38 4.17 1.51
N ARG A 88 -15.11 3.43 0.67
CA ARG A 88 -15.92 2.27 1.11
C ARG A 88 -16.01 1.22 0.02
N LEU A 89 -15.99 -0.05 0.38
CA LEU A 89 -16.38 -1.10 -0.56
C LEU A 89 -17.86 -0.92 -0.90
N VAL A 90 -18.18 -0.93 -2.20
CA VAL A 90 -19.56 -0.93 -2.71
C VAL A 90 -19.94 -2.35 -3.15
N THR A 91 -21.22 -2.55 -3.48
CA THR A 91 -21.76 -3.89 -3.81
C THR A 91 -20.85 -4.66 -4.78
N ASP A 92 -20.64 -5.94 -4.48
CA ASP A 92 -19.76 -6.89 -5.18
C ASP A 92 -18.24 -6.67 -5.01
N GLU A 93 -17.80 -5.67 -4.25
CA GLU A 93 -16.40 -5.51 -3.87
C GLU A 93 -16.09 -6.22 -2.54
N SER A 94 -14.95 -6.88 -2.48
CA SER A 94 -14.43 -7.54 -1.29
C SER A 94 -13.01 -7.04 -0.98
N LEU A 95 -12.59 -7.16 0.29
CA LEU A 95 -11.23 -6.79 0.67
C LEU A 95 -10.17 -7.64 -0.07
N PRO A 96 -10.30 -8.98 -0.18
CA PRO A 96 -9.36 -9.78 -0.96
C PRO A 96 -9.27 -9.35 -2.42
N ALA A 97 -10.40 -9.12 -3.09
CA ALA A 97 -10.39 -8.68 -4.49
C ALA A 97 -9.75 -7.30 -4.66
N MET A 98 -9.94 -6.40 -3.69
CA MET A 98 -9.30 -5.08 -3.71
C MET A 98 -7.78 -5.16 -3.50
N LEU A 99 -7.31 -6.08 -2.65
CA LEU A 99 -5.88 -6.33 -2.45
C LEU A 99 -5.25 -6.91 -3.72
N GLU A 100 -5.88 -7.90 -4.36
CA GLU A 100 -5.43 -8.47 -5.63
C GLU A 100 -5.39 -7.40 -6.74
N PHE A 101 -6.45 -6.58 -6.84
CA PHE A 101 -6.47 -5.44 -7.74
C PHE A 101 -5.31 -4.48 -7.47
N TRP A 102 -5.07 -4.14 -6.20
CA TRP A 102 -4.00 -3.22 -5.85
C TRP A 102 -2.61 -3.81 -6.11
N ASP A 103 -2.42 -5.12 -5.95
CA ASP A 103 -1.17 -5.80 -6.31
C ASP A 103 -0.89 -5.71 -7.81
N ALA A 104 -1.92 -5.87 -8.65
CA ALA A 104 -1.79 -5.69 -10.10
C ALA A 104 -1.45 -4.23 -10.47
N VAL A 105 -2.11 -3.25 -9.85
CA VAL A 105 -1.82 -1.82 -10.05
C VAL A 105 -0.39 -1.49 -9.60
N ALA A 106 0.04 -1.98 -8.44
CA ALA A 106 1.38 -1.74 -7.91
C ALA A 106 2.48 -2.30 -8.82
N ALA A 107 2.26 -3.49 -9.38
CA ALA A 107 3.17 -4.10 -10.35
C ALA A 107 3.25 -3.27 -11.65
N GLU A 108 2.11 -2.83 -12.19
CA GLU A 108 2.08 -1.97 -13.39
C GLU A 108 2.75 -0.62 -13.13
N THR A 109 2.54 -0.01 -11.95
CA THR A 109 3.21 1.23 -11.55
C THR A 109 4.72 1.06 -11.50
N GLU A 110 5.21 -0.02 -10.89
CA GLU A 110 6.64 -0.29 -10.82
C GLU A 110 7.25 -0.49 -12.22
N GLU A 111 6.62 -1.32 -13.06
CA GLU A 111 7.05 -1.54 -14.43
C GLU A 111 7.11 -0.22 -15.21
N PHE A 112 6.06 0.59 -15.12
CA PHE A 112 5.98 1.88 -15.79
C PHE A 112 7.10 2.83 -15.34
N VAL A 113 7.28 3.02 -14.03
CA VAL A 113 8.32 3.90 -13.47
C VAL A 113 9.73 3.41 -13.85
N ARG A 114 9.95 2.10 -13.97
CA ARG A 114 11.22 1.55 -14.48
C ARG A 114 11.42 1.75 -15.97
N SER A 115 10.34 1.78 -16.75
CA SER A 115 10.38 1.94 -18.20
C SER A 115 10.63 3.37 -18.68
N VAL A 116 10.29 4.40 -17.88
CA VAL A 116 10.43 5.79 -18.33
C VAL A 116 11.90 6.17 -18.56
N PRO A 117 12.23 6.91 -19.63
CA PRO A 117 13.61 7.32 -19.91
C PRO A 117 14.24 8.15 -18.78
N SER A 118 13.50 9.11 -18.23
CA SER A 118 13.95 9.96 -17.13
C SER A 118 12.88 10.17 -16.07
N LEU A 119 13.31 10.32 -14.81
CA LEU A 119 12.44 10.80 -13.74
C LEU A 119 12.06 12.29 -13.90
N ASP A 120 12.79 13.02 -14.75
CA ASP A 120 12.49 14.41 -15.11
C ASP A 120 11.43 14.53 -16.21
N ASP A 121 11.09 13.44 -16.90
CA ASP A 121 10.05 13.46 -17.92
C ASP A 121 8.71 13.86 -17.27
N THR A 122 7.93 14.66 -18.00
CA THR A 122 6.70 15.27 -17.46
C THR A 122 5.45 14.81 -18.19
N PHE A 123 4.33 14.82 -17.47
CA PHE A 123 2.99 14.62 -18.03
C PHE A 123 2.05 15.75 -17.56
N PRO A 124 1.00 16.06 -18.36
CA PRO A 124 0.04 17.11 -18.00
C PRO A 124 -0.87 16.67 -16.86
N LEU A 125 -1.22 17.62 -15.99
CA LEU A 125 -2.33 17.46 -15.05
C LEU A 125 -3.66 17.81 -15.76
N PRO A 126 -4.78 17.22 -15.35
CA PRO A 126 -6.09 17.58 -15.88
C PRO A 126 -6.46 19.02 -15.53
N GLU A 127 -7.33 19.63 -16.35
CA GLU A 127 -7.91 20.93 -15.99
C GLU A 127 -8.80 20.78 -14.74
N ALA A 128 -8.40 21.43 -13.65
CA ALA A 128 -9.19 21.47 -12.44
C ALA A 128 -9.01 22.83 -11.73
N PRO A 129 -10.02 23.32 -10.97
CA PRO A 129 -9.96 24.62 -10.30
C PRO A 129 -8.79 24.81 -9.32
N TRP A 130 -8.23 23.71 -8.80
CA TRP A 130 -7.12 23.71 -7.86
C TRP A 130 -5.74 23.57 -8.53
N TYR A 131 -5.68 23.29 -9.82
CA TYR A 131 -4.42 23.27 -10.57
C TYR A 131 -4.23 24.57 -11.36
N PRO A 132 -3.01 25.13 -11.41
CA PRO A 132 -2.71 26.17 -12.37
C PRO A 132 -2.97 25.68 -13.81
N LYS A 133 -3.33 26.61 -14.69
CA LYS A 133 -3.57 26.29 -16.11
C LYS A 133 -2.34 25.67 -16.75
N ASP A 134 -2.53 24.64 -17.59
CA ASP A 134 -1.48 23.96 -18.36
C ASP A 134 -0.37 23.34 -17.48
N SER A 135 -0.69 22.97 -16.24
CA SER A 135 0.26 22.40 -15.29
C SER A 135 0.79 21.03 -15.74
N LYS A 136 2.06 20.79 -15.46
CA LYS A 136 2.73 19.50 -15.64
C LYS A 136 3.50 19.13 -14.39
N VAL A 137 3.62 17.84 -14.15
CA VAL A 137 4.46 17.28 -13.08
C VAL A 137 5.41 16.24 -13.65
N SER A 138 6.55 16.03 -13.00
CA SER A 138 7.54 15.03 -13.43
C SER A 138 7.21 13.64 -12.89
N MET A 139 7.81 12.61 -13.48
CA MET A 139 7.73 11.24 -12.96
C MET A 139 8.28 11.14 -11.53
N ARG A 140 9.32 11.93 -11.19
CA ARG A 140 9.79 12.05 -9.81
C ARG A 140 8.70 12.57 -8.88
N TRP A 141 8.02 13.64 -9.28
CA TRP A 141 6.95 14.24 -8.49
C TRP A 141 5.81 13.24 -8.26
N LEU A 142 5.43 12.50 -9.31
CA LEU A 142 4.44 11.42 -9.22
C LEU A 142 4.78 10.40 -8.13
N VAL A 143 5.99 9.83 -8.16
CA VAL A 143 6.34 8.78 -7.19
C VAL A 143 6.44 9.35 -5.77
N LEU A 144 6.94 10.58 -5.61
CA LEU A 144 6.94 11.27 -4.32
C LEU A 144 5.51 11.49 -3.79
N HIS A 145 4.58 11.88 -4.65
CA HIS A 145 3.19 12.06 -4.26
C HIS A 145 2.53 10.73 -3.87
N LEU A 146 2.81 9.62 -4.59
CA LEU A 146 2.34 8.30 -4.17
C LEU A 146 2.91 7.87 -2.82
N ILE A 147 4.20 8.14 -2.55
CA ILE A 147 4.80 7.90 -1.23
C ILE A 147 4.07 8.71 -0.14
N GLU A 148 3.78 9.99 -0.40
CA GLU A 148 3.04 10.86 0.52
C GLU A 148 1.63 10.31 0.83
N GLU A 149 0.86 9.99 -0.22
CA GLU A 149 -0.49 9.44 -0.11
C GLU A 149 -0.49 8.15 0.72
N PHE A 150 0.40 7.20 0.38
CA PHE A 150 0.49 5.93 1.11
C PHE A 150 0.95 6.13 2.55
N ALA A 151 1.94 6.98 2.82
CA ALA A 151 2.42 7.22 4.18
C ALA A 151 1.33 7.88 5.05
N ARG A 152 0.61 8.85 4.50
CA ARG A 152 -0.52 9.50 5.18
C ARG A 152 -1.61 8.50 5.54
N HIS A 153 -1.99 7.65 4.59
CA HIS A 153 -3.05 6.65 4.80
C HIS A 153 -2.60 5.42 5.60
N ALA A 154 -1.31 5.10 5.62
CA ALA A 154 -0.74 4.13 6.55
C ALA A 154 -0.91 4.58 8.00
N GLY A 155 -0.60 5.84 8.31
CA GLY A 155 -0.82 6.39 9.66
C GLY A 155 -2.29 6.40 10.08
N HIS A 156 -3.21 6.68 9.15
CA HIS A 156 -4.64 6.53 9.43
C HIS A 156 -5.03 5.07 9.68
N ALA A 157 -4.50 4.13 8.88
CA ALA A 157 -4.77 2.71 9.04
C ALA A 157 -4.28 2.16 10.39
N ASP A 158 -3.11 2.61 10.87
CA ASP A 158 -2.61 2.23 12.20
C ASP A 158 -3.59 2.66 13.30
N ILE A 159 -4.05 3.92 13.31
CA ILE A 159 -5.00 4.41 14.31
C ILE A 159 -6.35 3.67 14.25
N VAL A 160 -6.85 3.38 13.04
CA VAL A 160 -8.10 2.63 12.88
C VAL A 160 -7.92 1.20 13.37
N ARG A 161 -6.78 0.57 13.10
CA ARG A 161 -6.48 -0.79 13.56
C ARG A 161 -6.36 -0.85 15.08
N GLU A 162 -5.61 0.06 15.68
CA GLU A 162 -5.48 0.17 17.14
C GLU A 162 -6.84 0.42 17.81
N SER A 163 -7.71 1.23 17.20
CA SER A 163 -9.06 1.47 17.70
C SER A 163 -9.98 0.23 17.59
N LEU A 164 -9.71 -0.66 16.63
CA LEU A 164 -10.51 -1.85 16.37
C LEU A 164 -10.26 -2.95 17.41
N ASP A 165 -9.00 -3.31 17.61
CA ASP A 165 -8.61 -4.50 18.40
C ASP A 165 -7.38 -4.25 19.29
N GLY A 166 -6.89 -3.02 19.38
CA GLY A 166 -5.71 -2.66 20.18
C GLY A 166 -4.38 -3.07 19.57
N ARG A 167 -4.37 -3.73 18.41
CA ARG A 167 -3.14 -4.24 17.79
C ARG A 167 -2.37 -3.14 17.08
N THR A 168 -1.07 -3.15 17.29
CA THR A 168 -0.13 -2.21 16.67
C THR A 168 0.51 -2.80 15.43
N ALA A 169 1.07 -1.93 14.57
CA ALA A 169 1.86 -2.35 13.41
C ALA A 169 3.04 -3.28 13.79
N PHE A 170 3.63 -3.09 14.97
CA PHE A 170 4.76 -3.90 15.43
C PHE A 170 4.38 -5.35 15.71
N GLU A 171 3.22 -5.57 16.33
CA GLU A 171 2.70 -6.91 16.63
C GLU A 171 2.31 -7.63 15.34
N LEU A 172 1.67 -6.93 14.40
CA LEU A 172 1.31 -7.48 13.09
C LEU A 172 2.53 -7.94 12.29
N ILE A 173 3.64 -7.21 12.37
CA ILE A 173 4.92 -7.60 11.73
C ILE A 173 5.52 -8.83 12.41
N ALA A 174 5.53 -8.87 13.75
CA ALA A 174 6.08 -10.00 14.50
C ALA A 174 5.32 -11.31 14.22
N ASP A 175 3.99 -11.24 14.07
CA ASP A 175 3.16 -12.39 13.71
C ASP A 175 3.52 -12.96 12.34
N LEU A 176 3.75 -12.09 11.34
CA LEU A 176 4.17 -12.52 10.00
C LEU A 176 5.55 -13.20 10.02
N GLU A 177 6.50 -12.64 10.75
CA GLU A 177 7.85 -13.22 10.88
C GLU A 177 7.80 -14.58 11.57
N THR A 178 6.92 -14.74 12.56
CA THR A 178 6.73 -16.00 13.28
C THR A 178 6.05 -17.05 12.41
N ALA A 179 4.99 -16.68 11.67
CA ALA A 179 4.31 -17.56 10.74
C ALA A 179 5.22 -18.05 9.58
N GLY A 180 6.23 -17.27 9.21
CA GLY A 180 7.22 -17.63 8.19
C GLY A 180 8.37 -18.52 8.69
N ARG A 181 8.54 -18.71 10.00
CA ARG A 181 9.55 -19.63 10.55
C ARG A 181 8.96 -21.02 10.68
N SER A 182 9.56 -22.01 10.01
CA SER A 182 9.29 -23.41 10.33
C SER A 182 9.69 -23.67 11.80
N PRO A 183 8.97 -24.54 12.53
CA PRO A 183 9.36 -24.89 13.90
C PRO A 183 10.79 -25.42 13.89
N GLU A 184 11.60 -24.98 14.86
CA GLU A 184 12.93 -25.56 15.07
C GLU A 184 12.79 -27.08 15.28
N PRO A 185 13.63 -27.91 14.63
CA PRO A 185 13.61 -29.33 14.87
C PRO A 185 13.89 -29.59 16.36
N GLU A 186 13.11 -30.48 16.98
CA GLU A 186 13.36 -30.90 18.36
C GLU A 186 14.80 -31.40 18.50
N PRO A 187 15.51 -31.03 19.58
CA PRO A 187 16.87 -31.52 19.80
C PRO A 187 16.85 -33.05 19.86
N GLU A 188 17.71 -33.69 19.07
CA GLU A 188 17.81 -35.15 19.06
C GLU A 188 18.12 -35.65 20.48
N PRO A 189 17.44 -36.73 20.94
CA PRO A 189 17.69 -37.27 22.27
C PRO A 189 19.15 -37.70 22.37
N GLU A 190 19.84 -37.20 23.40
CA GLU A 190 21.22 -37.54 23.69
C GLU A 190 21.35 -39.07 23.77
N THR A 191 22.08 -39.64 22.81
CA THR A 191 22.37 -41.06 22.80
C THR A 191 23.39 -41.32 23.92
N GLU A 192 22.90 -41.79 25.07
CA GLU A 192 23.75 -42.32 26.13
C GLU A 192 24.57 -43.49 25.57
N SER A 193 25.82 -43.20 25.23
CA SER A 193 26.83 -44.20 24.90
C SER A 193 27.12 -45.03 26.15
N ARG A 194 26.42 -46.17 26.27
CA ARG A 194 26.79 -47.23 27.21
C ARG A 194 28.06 -47.91 26.71
N ALA A 195 29.20 -47.42 27.15
CA ALA A 195 30.47 -48.15 27.07
C ALA A 195 30.36 -49.45 27.90
N SER A 196 30.62 -50.58 27.26
CA SER A 196 30.89 -51.88 27.88
C SER A 196 32.38 -52.07 28.09
#